data_AF-A0A5A9XND0-F1
#
_entry.id   AF-A0A5A9XND0-F1
#
_cell.length_a   1.000
_cell.length_b   1.000
_cell.length_c   1.000
_cell.angle_alpha   90.00
_cell.angle_beta   90.00
_cell.angle_gamma   90.00
#
_symmetry.space_group_name_H-M   'P 1'
#
loop_
_entity.id
_entity.type
_entity.pdbx_description
1 polymer ?
#
loop_
_entity_poly.entity_id
_entity_poly.type
_entity_poly.pdbx_seq_one_letter_code
_entity_poly.pdbx_strand_id
1 'polypeptide(L)'
;MNTNLIDEAIDRYVSERMTAGREHASSRFLSYAHLKCTGSEIGEFMRHVTGLTRYYIDVTKVFENPFRGIEMAFLSTMLVVAVVACWLMQDEATRLCGICIFAGTIVHGFALIRHIARKWLESGVMIAMYEELVALVEQEEASLRG
;
A
#
# COMPACT_ATOMS: atom_id res chain seq x y z
N MET A 1 6.49 25.34 -10.44
CA MET A 1 5.22 24.62 -10.20
C MET A 1 5.12 24.25 -8.72
N ASN A 2 3.93 24.29 -8.11
CA ASN A 2 3.75 24.01 -6.67
C ASN A 2 3.63 22.49 -6.44
N THR A 3 4.58 21.88 -5.73
CA THR A 3 4.62 20.43 -5.46
C THR A 3 3.36 19.92 -4.75
N ASN A 4 2.75 20.74 -3.89
CA ASN A 4 1.52 20.40 -3.18
C ASN A 4 0.34 20.16 -4.13
N LEU A 5 0.32 20.83 -5.30
CA LEU A 5 -0.74 20.66 -6.29
C LEU A 5 -0.60 19.33 -7.04
N ILE A 6 0.63 18.88 -7.27
CA ILE A 6 0.92 17.57 -7.87
C ILE A 6 0.54 16.45 -6.90
N ASP A 7 0.92 16.57 -5.63
CA ASP A 7 0.52 15.62 -4.59
C ASP A 7 -1.00 15.56 -4.43
N GLU A 8 -1.68 16.71 -4.35
CA GLU A 8 -3.14 16.76 -4.26
C GLU A 8 -3.80 16.07 -5.47
N ALA A 9 -3.25 16.26 -6.67
CA ALA A 9 -3.79 15.63 -7.88
C ALA A 9 -3.63 14.11 -7.87
N ILE A 10 -2.47 13.60 -7.42
CA ILE A 10 -2.20 12.17 -7.29
C ILE A 10 -3.12 11.56 -6.22
N ASP A 11 -3.20 12.19 -5.04
CA ASP A 11 -4.04 11.71 -3.94
C ASP A 11 -5.52 11.70 -4.33
N ARG A 12 -5.99 12.75 -5.02
CA ARG A 12 -7.37 12.80 -5.51
C ARG A 12 -7.63 11.70 -6.53
N TYR A 13 -6.71 11.44 -7.46
CA TYR A 13 -6.84 10.35 -8.41
C TYR A 13 -6.96 8.99 -7.70
N VAL A 14 -6.06 8.70 -6.75
CA VAL A 14 -6.07 7.42 -6.00
C VAL A 14 -7.35 7.26 -5.19
N SER A 15 -7.80 8.31 -4.49
CA SER A 15 -9.03 8.29 -3.70
C SER A 15 -10.28 8.06 -4.58
N GLU A 16 -10.34 8.72 -5.74
CA GLU A 16 -11.44 8.54 -6.69
C GLU A 16 -11.38 7.16 -7.35
N ARG A 17 -10.18 6.66 -7.63
CA ARG A 17 -9.97 5.33 -8.23
C ARG A 17 -10.46 4.20 -7.31
N MET A 18 -10.30 4.37 -6.00
CA MET A 18 -10.79 3.44 -4.97
C MET A 18 -12.30 3.44 -4.81
N THR A 19 -12.99 4.55 -5.14
CA THR A 19 -14.42 4.75 -4.83
C THR A 19 -15.31 4.72 -6.06
N ALA A 20 -14.89 5.34 -7.16
CA ALA A 20 -15.67 5.53 -8.39
C ALA A 20 -15.09 4.77 -9.60
N GLY A 21 -13.93 4.13 -9.47
CA GLY A 21 -13.31 3.31 -10.51
C GLY A 21 -12.44 4.09 -11.50
N ARG A 22 -11.83 3.34 -12.44
CA ARG A 22 -10.79 3.80 -13.36
C ARG A 22 -11.21 4.96 -14.25
N GLU A 23 -12.31 4.78 -14.99
CA GLU A 23 -12.72 5.74 -16.01
C GLU A 23 -13.06 7.10 -15.41
N HIS A 24 -13.77 7.09 -14.29
CA HIS A 24 -14.15 8.33 -13.59
C HIS A 24 -12.92 9.07 -13.06
N ALA A 25 -12.03 8.37 -12.35
CA ALA A 25 -10.81 8.95 -11.80
C ALA A 25 -9.90 9.52 -12.90
N SER A 26 -9.76 8.80 -14.02
CA SER A 26 -8.94 9.24 -15.15
C SER A 26 -9.49 10.51 -15.78
N SER A 27 -10.81 10.56 -16.05
CA SER A 27 -11.46 11.74 -16.61
C SER A 27 -11.36 12.96 -15.68
N ARG A 28 -11.58 12.76 -14.38
CA ARG A 28 -11.44 13.79 -13.34
C ARG A 28 -10.02 14.34 -13.26
N PHE A 29 -9.02 13.46 -13.26
CA PHE A 29 -7.62 13.84 -13.20
C PHE A 29 -7.21 14.70 -14.40
N LEU A 30 -7.54 14.27 -15.62
CA LEU A 30 -7.24 15.04 -16.83
C LEU A 30 -7.97 16.40 -16.82
N SER A 31 -9.25 16.41 -16.46
CA SER A 31 -10.02 17.66 -16.35
C SER A 31 -9.39 18.62 -15.33
N TYR A 32 -8.94 18.10 -14.19
CA TYR A 32 -8.24 18.89 -13.18
C TYR A 32 -6.92 19.46 -13.71
N ALA A 33 -6.11 18.65 -14.39
CA ALA A 33 -4.84 19.08 -14.98
C ALA A 33 -5.03 20.19 -16.01
N HIS A 34 -5.97 20.04 -16.95
CA HIS A 34 -6.30 21.03 -17.98
C HIS A 34 -6.93 22.31 -17.41
N LEU A 35 -7.64 22.24 -16.28
CA LEU A 35 -8.21 23.42 -15.62
C LEU A 35 -7.17 24.20 -14.80
N LYS A 36 -6.17 23.52 -14.24
CA LYS A 36 -5.18 24.11 -13.34
C LYS A 36 -3.90 24.56 -14.05
N CYS A 37 -3.57 23.98 -15.20
CA CYS A 37 -2.37 24.30 -15.96
C CYS A 37 -2.75 24.94 -17.30
N THR A 38 -2.03 25.97 -17.71
CA THR A 38 -2.18 26.52 -19.08
C THR A 38 -1.39 25.69 -20.09
N GLY A 39 -1.72 25.74 -21.38
CA GLY A 39 -1.32 24.75 -22.38
C GLY A 39 0.19 24.42 -22.50
N SER A 40 1.10 25.32 -22.15
CA SER A 40 2.54 25.02 -22.10
C SER A 40 2.99 24.37 -20.78
N GLU A 41 2.27 24.60 -19.69
CA GLU A 41 2.58 24.11 -18.34
C GLU A 41 2.06 22.69 -18.11
N ILE A 42 1.06 22.24 -18.89
CA ILE A 42 0.47 20.90 -18.70
C ILE A 42 1.49 19.79 -18.98
N GLY A 43 2.36 19.94 -19.97
CA GLY A 43 3.42 18.96 -20.24
C GLY A 43 4.45 18.90 -19.11
N GLU A 44 4.77 20.03 -18.49
CA GLU A 44 5.63 20.06 -17.32
C GLU A 44 4.94 19.41 -16.11
N PHE A 45 3.64 19.68 -15.92
CA PHE A 45 2.80 19.09 -14.88
C PHE A 45 2.76 17.56 -14.97
N MET A 46 2.43 17.04 -16.16
CA MET A 46 2.41 15.60 -16.44
C MET A 46 3.76 14.94 -16.14
N ARG A 47 4.86 15.58 -16.54
CA ARG A 47 6.20 15.04 -16.28
C ARG A 47 6.53 14.95 -14.79
N HIS A 48 6.09 15.92 -14.01
CA HIS A 48 6.27 15.89 -12.56
C HIS A 48 5.36 14.86 -11.88
N VAL A 49 4.11 14.73 -12.31
CA VAL A 49 3.21 13.66 -11.84
C VAL A 49 3.83 12.29 -12.07
N THR A 50 4.37 12.05 -13.28
CA THR A 50 5.06 10.79 -13.60
C THR A 50 6.26 10.56 -12.67
N GLY A 51 7.11 11.56 -12.49
CA GLY A 51 8.29 11.45 -11.63
C GLY A 51 7.93 11.12 -10.18
N LEU A 52 6.94 11.82 -9.63
CA LEU A 52 6.53 11.67 -8.24
C LEU A 52 5.76 10.36 -8.01
N THR A 53 4.90 9.97 -8.96
CA THR A 53 4.17 8.70 -8.90
C THR A 53 5.12 7.51 -8.98
N ARG A 54 6.16 7.56 -9.82
CA ARG A 54 7.23 6.54 -9.87
C ARG A 54 8.01 6.48 -8.55
N TYR A 55 8.33 7.63 -7.97
CA TYR A 55 8.93 7.67 -6.64
C TYR A 55 8.02 6.99 -5.59
N TYR A 56 6.71 7.25 -5.60
CA TYR A 56 5.76 6.57 -4.71
C TYR A 56 5.66 5.06 -4.96
N ILE A 57 5.74 4.61 -6.21
CA ILE A 57 5.83 3.19 -6.55
C ILE A 57 7.08 2.58 -5.90
N ASP A 58 8.25 3.17 -6.09
CA ASP A 58 9.51 2.63 -5.57
C ASP A 58 9.52 2.58 -4.05
N VAL A 59 9.05 3.65 -3.39
CA VAL A 59 8.89 3.67 -1.93
C VAL A 59 7.92 2.60 -1.47
N THR A 60 6.76 2.47 -2.11
CA THR A 60 5.74 1.48 -1.73
C THR A 60 6.25 0.05 -1.95
N LYS A 61 7.01 -0.22 -3.02
CA LYS A 61 7.66 -1.52 -3.28
C LYS A 61 8.67 -1.89 -2.18
N VAL A 62 9.39 -0.92 -1.61
CA VAL A 62 10.27 -1.16 -0.46
C VAL A 62 9.47 -1.60 0.77
N PHE A 63 8.30 -1.01 0.99
CA PHE A 63 7.39 -1.36 2.09
C PHE A 63 6.50 -2.58 1.81
N GLU A 64 6.40 -3.02 0.55
CA GLU A 64 5.59 -4.17 0.15
C GLU A 64 6.13 -5.47 0.75
N ASN A 65 7.44 -5.56 1.02
CA ASN A 65 8.03 -6.77 1.56
C ASN A 65 7.41 -7.11 2.94
N PRO A 66 6.53 -8.14 3.03
CA PRO A 66 5.83 -8.46 4.26
C PRO A 66 6.80 -8.95 5.33
N PHE A 67 8.04 -9.28 4.94
CA PHE A 67 9.07 -9.79 5.82
C PHE A 67 9.94 -8.72 6.50
N ARG A 68 9.82 -7.45 6.11
CA ARG A 68 10.66 -6.35 6.64
C ARG A 68 9.99 -5.51 7.73
N GLY A 69 8.73 -5.81 8.06
CA GLY A 69 7.94 -5.10 9.06
C GLY A 69 8.15 -5.59 10.49
N ILE A 70 7.76 -4.75 11.45
CA ILE A 70 7.68 -5.07 12.89
C ILE A 70 6.75 -6.28 13.12
N GLU A 71 5.75 -6.46 12.27
CA GLU A 71 4.80 -7.54 12.30
C GLU A 71 5.47 -8.93 12.21
N MET A 72 6.57 -9.06 11.47
CA MET A 72 7.34 -10.32 11.46
C MET A 72 8.04 -10.58 12.77
N ALA A 73 8.60 -9.56 13.43
CA ALA A 73 9.22 -9.71 14.73
C ALA A 73 8.21 -10.23 15.77
N PHE A 74 6.98 -9.70 15.72
CA PHE A 74 5.87 -10.22 16.54
C PHE A 74 5.50 -11.66 16.17
N LEU A 75 5.46 -12.00 14.88
CA LEU A 75 5.17 -13.36 14.43
C LEU A 75 6.23 -14.37 14.92
N SER A 76 7.52 -14.01 14.83
CA SER A 76 8.61 -14.81 15.38
C SER A 76 8.51 -14.95 16.89
N THR A 77 8.12 -13.89 17.60
CA THR A 77 7.89 -13.95 19.05
C THR A 77 6.74 -14.89 19.40
N MET A 78 5.64 -14.85 18.65
CA MET A 78 4.52 -15.79 18.83
C MET A 78 4.95 -17.24 18.61
N LEU A 79 5.85 -17.50 17.65
CA LEU A 79 6.40 -18.84 17.44
C LEU A 79 7.18 -19.33 18.67
N VAL A 80 8.02 -18.47 19.26
CA VAL A 80 8.78 -18.81 20.48
C VAL A 80 7.82 -19.06 21.65
N VAL A 81 6.81 -18.21 21.83
CA VAL A 81 5.79 -18.39 22.88
C VAL A 81 5.01 -19.70 22.69
N ALA A 82 4.68 -20.07 21.45
CA ALA A 82 4.02 -21.34 21.16
C ALA A 82 4.87 -22.55 21.58
N VAL A 83 6.17 -22.53 21.28
CA VAL A 83 7.11 -23.60 21.68
C VAL A 83 7.20 -23.71 23.20
N VAL A 84 7.32 -22.58 23.91
CA VAL A 84 7.35 -22.55 25.38
C VAL A 84 6.04 -23.08 25.95
N ALA A 85 4.89 -22.71 25.37
CA ALA A 85 3.59 -23.20 25.81
C ALA A 85 3.46 -24.72 25.65
N CYS A 86 3.94 -25.29 24.53
CA CYS A 86 4.00 -26.73 24.33
C CYS A 86 4.89 -27.43 25.37
N TRP A 87 6.02 -26.81 25.74
CA TRP A 87 6.89 -27.33 26.79
C TRP A 87 6.20 -27.34 28.17
N LEU A 88 5.50 -26.25 28.52
CA LEU A 88 4.72 -26.16 29.78
C LEU A 88 3.57 -27.17 29.87
N MET A 89 3.05 -27.66 28.75
CA MET A 89 1.99 -28.67 28.71
C MET A 89 2.47 -30.06 29.15
N GLN A 90 3.79 -30.30 29.14
CA GLN A 90 4.37 -31.59 29.54
C GLN A 90 4.36 -31.80 31.05
N ASP A 91 4.46 -30.72 31.84
CA ASP A 91 4.38 -30.77 33.29
C ASP A 91 2.94 -30.65 33.79
N GLU A 92 2.57 -31.46 34.78
CA GLU A 92 1.20 -31.55 35.28
C GLU A 92 0.78 -30.28 36.06
N ALA A 93 1.72 -29.65 36.78
CA ALA A 93 1.44 -28.43 37.54
C ALA A 93 1.22 -27.22 36.62
N THR A 94 1.93 -27.13 35.49
CA THR A 94 1.81 -26.00 34.55
C THR A 94 0.92 -26.27 33.34
N ARG A 95 0.35 -27.46 33.20
CA ARG A 95 -0.39 -27.90 32.00
C ARG A 95 -1.47 -26.92 31.55
N LEU A 96 -2.33 -26.50 32.49
CA LEU A 96 -3.45 -25.61 32.19
C LEU A 96 -2.97 -24.24 31.71
N CYS A 97 -1.89 -23.72 32.32
CA CYS A 97 -1.24 -22.49 31.88
C CYS A 97 -0.70 -22.63 30.45
N GLY A 98 -0.01 -23.73 30.14
CA GLY A 98 0.45 -24.03 28.78
C GLY A 98 -0.68 -24.05 27.76
N ILE A 99 -1.81 -24.70 28.06
CA ILE A 99 -2.99 -24.73 27.17
C ILE A 99 -3.53 -23.32 26.93
N CYS A 100 -3.71 -22.51 27.98
CA CYS A 100 -4.22 -21.15 27.86
C CYS A 100 -3.31 -20.26 27.02
N ILE A 101 -1.99 -20.31 27.25
CA ILE A 101 -1.01 -19.53 26.49
C ILE A 101 -1.00 -19.97 25.03
N PHE A 102 -1.02 -21.28 24.77
CA PHE A 102 -1.01 -21.81 23.41
C PHE A 102 -2.26 -21.39 22.62
N ALA A 103 -3.45 -21.50 23.22
CA ALA A 103 -4.70 -21.06 22.62
C ALA A 103 -4.68 -19.56 22.28
N GLY A 104 -4.22 -18.71 23.21
CA GLY A 104 -4.05 -17.27 22.96
C GLY A 104 -3.06 -16.99 21.83
N THR A 105 -1.94 -17.73 21.79
CA THR A 105 -0.91 -17.59 20.77
C THR A 105 -1.43 -17.93 19.38
N ILE A 106 -2.26 -18.98 19.25
CA ILE A 106 -2.90 -19.31 17.96
C ILE A 106 -3.83 -18.19 17.50
N VAL A 107 -4.70 -17.70 18.39
CA VAL A 107 -5.68 -16.65 18.04
C VAL A 107 -4.96 -15.37 17.61
N HIS A 108 -3.99 -14.91 18.40
CA HIS A 108 -3.23 -13.71 18.10
C HIS A 108 -2.30 -13.88 16.89
N GLY A 109 -1.68 -15.05 16.73
CA GLY A 109 -0.86 -15.37 15.56
C GLY A 109 -1.67 -15.37 14.27
N PHE A 110 -2.86 -15.97 14.27
CA PHE A 110 -3.75 -15.95 13.11
C PHE A 110 -4.23 -14.53 12.76
N ALA A 111 -4.60 -13.74 13.78
CA ALA A 111 -4.98 -12.34 13.57
C ALA A 111 -3.83 -11.52 12.95
N LEU A 112 -2.59 -11.75 13.40
CA LEU A 112 -1.41 -11.08 12.88
C LEU A 112 -1.11 -11.49 11.42
N ILE A 113 -1.20 -12.77 11.09
CA ILE A 113 -1.05 -13.26 9.71
C ILE A 113 -2.08 -12.61 8.79
N ARG A 114 -3.35 -12.58 9.21
CA ARG A 114 -4.43 -11.93 8.46
C ARG A 114 -4.16 -10.45 8.24
N HIS A 115 -3.61 -9.76 9.25
CA HIS A 115 -3.24 -8.36 9.15
C HIS A 115 -2.12 -8.12 8.13
N ILE A 116 -1.04 -8.91 8.19
CA ILE A 116 0.08 -8.85 7.24
C ILE A 116 -0.43 -9.09 5.81
N ALA A 117 -1.22 -10.13 5.59
CA ALA A 117 -1.75 -10.46 4.27
C ALA A 117 -2.63 -9.33 3.70
N ARG A 118 -3.47 -8.71 4.53
CA ARG A 118 -4.30 -7.57 4.12
C ARG A 118 -3.46 -6.36 3.73
N LYS A 119 -2.46 -6.00 4.55
CA LYS A 119 -1.56 -4.88 4.29
C LYS A 119 -0.75 -5.08 3.01
N TRP A 120 -0.32 -6.32 2.76
CA TRP A 120 0.39 -6.67 1.53
C TRP A 120 -0.50 -6.49 0.30
N LEU A 121 -1.75 -6.97 0.37
CA LEU A 121 -2.73 -6.78 -0.70
C LEU A 121 -3.06 -5.31 -0.94
N GLU A 122 -3.27 -4.52 0.12
CA GLU A 122 -3.51 -3.08 0.03
C GLU A 122 -2.34 -2.34 -0.64
N SER A 123 -1.09 -2.73 -0.32
CA SER A 123 0.11 -2.16 -0.94
C SER A 123 0.20 -2.50 -2.43
N GLY A 124 -0.09 -3.75 -2.80
CA GLY A 124 -0.11 -4.18 -4.20
C GLY A 124 -1.18 -3.45 -5.03
N VAL A 125 -2.37 -3.24 -4.45
CA VAL A 125 -3.44 -2.46 -5.09
C VAL A 125 -3.01 -0.99 -5.28
N MET A 126 -2.33 -0.41 -4.28
CA MET A 126 -1.83 0.96 -4.37
C MET A 126 -0.78 1.13 -5.48
N ILE A 127 0.17 0.20 -5.59
CA ILE A 127 1.16 0.17 -6.68
C ILE A 127 0.46 0.10 -8.04
N ALA A 128 -0.53 -0.78 -8.18
CA ALA A 128 -1.27 -0.92 -9.44
C ALA A 128 -1.99 0.37 -9.84
N MET A 129 -2.56 1.11 -8.89
CA MET A 129 -3.19 2.41 -9.15
C MET A 129 -2.17 3.47 -9.56
N TYR A 130 -0.98 3.48 -8.95
CA TYR A 130 0.08 4.40 -9.36
C TYR A 130 0.63 4.06 -10.76
N GLU A 131 0.79 2.78 -11.09
CA GLU A 131 1.19 2.34 -12.44
C GLU A 131 0.12 2.71 -13.49
N GLU A 132 -1.17 2.61 -13.13
CA GLU A 132 -2.29 3.07 -13.95
C GLU A 132 -2.23 4.58 -14.22
N LEU A 133 -1.94 5.38 -13.20
CA LEU A 133 -1.78 6.83 -13.33
C LEU A 133 -0.60 7.20 -14.23
N VAL A 134 0.55 6.55 -14.07
CA VAL A 134 1.71 6.77 -14.94
C VAL A 134 1.35 6.48 -16.40
N ALA A 135 0.68 5.36 -16.68
CA ALA A 135 0.25 5.02 -18.03
C ALA A 135 -0.72 6.06 -18.63
N LEU A 136 -1.67 6.57 -17.82
CA LEU A 136 -2.59 7.63 -18.23
C LEU A 136 -1.84 8.91 -18.60
N VAL A 137 -0.88 9.31 -17.77
CA VAL A 137 -0.09 10.54 -17.96
C VAL A 137 0.81 10.43 -19.18
N GLU A 138 1.48 9.29 -19.37
CA GLU A 138 2.31 9.04 -20.56
C GLU A 138 1.51 9.06 -21.86
N GLN A 139 0.27 8.54 -21.84
CA GLN A 139 -0.64 8.60 -22.98
C GLN A 139 -1.03 10.05 -23.32
N GLU A 140 -1.29 10.89 -22.31
CA GLU A 140 -1.62 12.30 -22.51
C GLU A 140 -0.40 13.13 -22.93
N GLU A 141 0.80 12.86 -22.40
CA GLU A 141 2.01 13.51 -22.92
C GLU A 141 2.25 13.19 -24.40
N ALA A 142 1.95 11.97 -24.83
CA ALA A 142 2.07 11.58 -26.22
C ALA A 142 1.03 12.29 -27.11
N SER A 143 -0.20 12.49 -26.62
CA SER A 143 -1.26 13.21 -27.35
C SER A 143 -0.92 14.69 -27.52
N LEU A 144 -0.27 15.31 -26.53
CA LEU A 144 0.13 16.72 -26.55
C LEU A 144 1.34 17.03 -27.44
N ARG A 145 2.13 16.02 -27.82
CA ARG A 145 3.32 16.16 -28.70
C ARG A 145 3.03 15.91 -30.18
N GLY A 146 1.88 15.33 -30.51
CA GLY A 146 1.44 15.06 -31.89
C GLY A 146 0.64 16.22 -32.47
#